data_AF-A0A7K2NQT4-F1
#
_entry.id   AF-A0A7K2NQT4-F1
#
_cell.length_a   1.000
_cell.length_b   1.000
_cell.length_c   1.000
_cell.angle_alpha   90.00
_cell.angle_beta   90.00
_cell.angle_gamma   90.00
#
_symmetry.space_group_name_H-M   'P 1'
#
loop_
_entity.id
_entity.type
_entity.pdbx_description
1 polymer ?
#
loop_
_entity_poly.entity_id
_entity_poly.type
_entity_poly.pdbx_seq_one_letter_code
_entity_poly.pdbx_strand_id
1 'polypeptide(L)'
;LLAEFQRSYGGTALTDAPRITFRDYVLARRALADTDGHARDRAYWTERLDTLPPAPELPLAEAWQAAVDDPGQAGRGPASGGDAVAFRRLEVLLPAADRDRLTERA
;
A
#
# COMPACT_ATOMS: atom_id res chain seq x y z
N LEU A 1 -4.12 6.17 -8.61
CA LEU A 1 -5.02 6.36 -7.44
C LEU A 1 -4.59 7.53 -6.53
N LEU A 2 -3.63 7.41 -5.61
CA LEU A 2 -3.33 8.51 -4.65
C LEU A 2 -2.90 9.82 -5.33
N ALA A 3 -2.01 9.75 -6.32
CA ALA A 3 -1.57 10.93 -7.06
C ALA A 3 -2.70 11.59 -7.89
N GLU A 4 -3.61 10.79 -8.45
CA GLU A 4 -4.79 11.31 -9.17
C GLU A 4 -5.78 11.96 -8.21
N PHE A 5 -6.01 11.34 -7.05
CA PHE A 5 -6.82 11.90 -5.99
C PHE A 5 -6.28 13.26 -5.51
N GLN A 6 -4.98 13.35 -5.22
CA GLN A 6 -4.36 14.61 -4.78
C GLN A 6 -4.51 15.74 -5.82
N ARG A 7 -4.35 15.42 -7.11
CA ARG A 7 -4.58 16.40 -8.20
C ARG A 7 -6.04 16.84 -8.27
N SER A 8 -6.97 15.89 -8.19
CA SER A 8 -8.40 16.19 -8.20
C SER A 8 -8.84 17.01 -7.00
N TYR A 9 -8.30 16.71 -5.82
CA TYR A 9 -8.55 17.47 -4.60
C TYR A 9 -8.04 18.91 -4.71
N GLY A 10 -6.91 19.13 -5.40
CA GLY A 10 -6.39 20.45 -5.75
C GLY A 10 -7.15 21.18 -6.87
N GLY A 11 -8.29 20.65 -7.34
CA GLY A 11 -9.13 21.28 -8.36
C GLY A 11 -8.74 20.99 -9.81
N THR A 12 -7.76 20.11 -10.04
CA THR A 12 -7.42 19.65 -11.41
C THR A 12 -8.39 18.56 -11.84
N ALA A 13 -8.97 18.66 -13.04
CA ALA A 13 -9.86 17.61 -13.53
C ALA A 13 -9.15 16.24 -13.61
N LEU A 14 -9.88 15.17 -13.32
CA LEU A 14 -9.37 13.81 -13.51
C LEU A 14 -9.05 13.57 -14.99
N THR A 15 -7.98 12.83 -15.23
CA THR A 15 -7.63 12.34 -16.57
C THR A 15 -8.60 11.23 -16.97
N ASP A 16 -8.77 11.04 -18.27
CA ASP A 16 -9.56 9.92 -18.81
C ASP A 16 -9.08 8.58 -18.27
N ALA A 17 -10.02 7.65 -18.12
CA ALA A 17 -9.72 6.30 -17.69
C ALA A 17 -8.72 5.62 -18.65
N PRO A 18 -7.79 4.78 -18.13
CA PRO A 18 -6.91 4.01 -18.99
C PRO A 18 -7.69 3.13 -19.96
N ARG A 19 -7.19 3.04 -21.21
CA ARG A 19 -7.80 2.19 -22.24
C ARG A 19 -7.73 0.69 -21.92
N ILE A 20 -6.78 0.28 -21.08
CA ILE A 20 -6.64 -1.09 -20.63
C ILE A 20 -7.34 -1.27 -19.29
N THR A 21 -8.15 -2.31 -19.20
CA THR A 21 -8.87 -2.65 -17.98
C THR A 21 -8.19 -3.80 -17.25
N PHE A 22 -8.57 -4.01 -15.99
CA PHE A 22 -8.12 -5.17 -15.22
C PHE A 22 -8.50 -6.50 -15.91
N ARG A 23 -9.67 -6.56 -16.57
CA ARG A 23 -10.10 -7.74 -17.31
C ARG A 23 -9.12 -8.09 -18.44
N ASP A 24 -8.67 -7.09 -19.19
CA ASP A 24 -7.74 -7.29 -20.30
C ASP A 24 -6.41 -7.85 -19.80
N TYR A 25 -5.91 -7.34 -18.67
CA TYR A 25 -4.74 -7.89 -18.00
C TYR A 25 -4.95 -9.35 -17.58
N VAL A 26 -6.09 -9.69 -16.98
CA VAL A 26 -6.38 -11.08 -16.56
C VAL A 26 -6.40 -12.03 -17.74
N LEU A 27 -7.02 -11.64 -18.86
CA LEU A 27 -7.06 -12.44 -20.08
C LEU A 27 -5.65 -12.62 -20.68
N ALA A 28 -4.87 -11.54 -20.78
CA ALA A 28 -3.49 -11.60 -21.24
C ALA A 28 -2.62 -12.51 -20.35
N ARG A 29 -2.78 -12.41 -19.02
CA ARG A 29 -2.03 -13.25 -18.07
C ARG A 29 -2.38 -14.73 -18.18
N ARG A 30 -3.65 -15.06 -18.46
CA ARG A 30 -4.05 -16.45 -18.71
C ARG A 30 -3.42 -16.98 -19.99
N ALA A 31 -3.41 -16.20 -21.07
CA ALA A 31 -2.76 -16.60 -22.32
C ALA A 31 -1.24 -16.80 -22.14
N LEU A 32 -0.59 -16.04 -21.26
CA LEU A 32 0.83 -16.24 -20.93
C LEU A 32 1.10 -17.57 -20.23
N ALA A 33 0.14 -18.12 -19.48
CA ALA A 33 0.34 -19.37 -18.74
C ALA A 33 0.58 -20.58 -19.67
N ASP A 34 0.11 -20.50 -20.92
CA ASP A 34 0.24 -21.56 -21.92
C ASP A 34 1.54 -21.44 -22.76
N THR A 35 2.45 -20.54 -22.38
CA THR A 35 3.70 -20.31 -23.12
C THR A 35 4.88 -21.12 -22.59
N ASP A 36 5.83 -21.45 -23.47
CA ASP A 36 7.09 -22.10 -23.08
C ASP A 36 7.91 -21.27 -22.08
N GLY A 37 7.78 -19.94 -22.14
CA GLY A 37 8.38 -19.03 -21.17
C GLY A 37 7.86 -19.29 -19.76
N HIS A 38 6.53 -19.34 -19.62
CA HIS A 38 5.89 -19.64 -18.34
C HIS A 38 6.27 -21.04 -17.81
N ALA A 39 6.35 -22.04 -18.70
CA ALA A 39 6.77 -23.39 -18.33
C ALA A 39 8.21 -23.43 -17.79
N ARG A 40 9.14 -22.73 -18.45
CA ARG A 40 10.54 -22.62 -18.01
C ARG A 40 10.68 -21.91 -16.67
N ASP A 41 9.98 -20.78 -16.50
CA ASP A 41 10.02 -20.03 -15.23
C ASP A 41 9.46 -20.87 -14.08
N ARG A 42 8.36 -21.59 -14.33
CA ARG A 42 7.76 -22.50 -13.35
C ARG A 42 8.72 -23.63 -12.96
N ALA A 43 9.38 -24.27 -13.92
CA ALA A 43 10.34 -25.33 -13.64
C ALA A 43 11.50 -24.80 -12.77
N TYR A 44 12.08 -23.67 -13.15
CA TYR A 44 13.16 -23.01 -12.41
C TYR A 44 12.80 -22.75 -10.95
N TRP A 45 11.62 -22.17 -10.68
CA TRP A 45 11.19 -21.86 -9.32
C TRP A 45 10.81 -23.12 -8.52
N THR A 46 10.24 -24.12 -9.19
CA THR A 46 9.86 -25.40 -8.55
C THR A 46 11.10 -26.17 -8.10
N GLU A 47 12.10 -26.29 -8.98
CA GLU A 47 13.39 -26.95 -8.66
C GLU A 47 14.13 -26.26 -7.51
N ARG A 48 13.97 -24.95 -7.38
CA ARG A 48 14.61 -24.17 -6.31
C ARG A 48 13.91 -24.29 -4.96
N LEU A 49 12.62 -24.64 -4.92
CA LEU A 49 11.80 -24.59 -3.71
C LEU A 49 12.45 -25.38 -2.56
N ASP A 50 12.94 -26.59 -2.84
CA ASP A 50 13.55 -27.48 -1.84
C ASP A 50 14.93 -26.99 -1.35
N THR A 51 15.56 -26.08 -2.08
CA THR A 51 16.89 -25.52 -1.78
C THR A 51 16.83 -24.11 -1.20
N LEU A 52 15.63 -23.52 -1.09
CA LEU A 52 15.47 -22.18 -0.53
C LEU A 52 15.89 -22.18 0.95
N PRO A 53 16.62 -21.15 1.40
CA PRO A 53 16.91 -21.01 2.82
C PRO A 53 15.59 -20.85 3.60
N PRO A 54 15.56 -21.30 4.87
CA PRO A 54 14.41 -21.02 5.73
C PRO A 54 14.19 -19.51 5.84
N ALA A 55 12.94 -19.11 6.13
CA ALA A 55 12.62 -17.72 6.39
C ALA A 55 13.54 -17.20 7.52
N PRO A 56 14.11 -15.98 7.38
CA PRO A 56 14.94 -15.42 8.43
C PRO A 56 14.09 -15.18 9.68
N GLU A 57 14.68 -15.43 10.84
CA GLU A 57 14.08 -15.08 12.13
C GLU A 57 13.95 -13.54 12.20
N LEU A 58 12.71 -13.06 12.24
CA LEU A 58 12.41 -11.65 12.45
C LEU A 58 12.07 -11.41 13.92
N PRO A 59 12.49 -10.27 14.51
CA PRO A 59 12.11 -9.94 15.88
C PRO A 59 10.58 -9.89 15.98
N LEU A 60 10.03 -10.75 16.84
CA LEU A 60 8.60 -10.77 17.14
C LEU A 60 8.18 -9.48 17.86
N ALA A 61 6.91 -9.12 17.73
CA ALA A 61 6.36 -7.79 18.00
C ALA A 61 6.43 -7.27 19.45
N GLU A 62 7.07 -7.96 20.41
CA GLU A 62 7.36 -7.39 21.73
C GLU A 62 8.15 -6.07 21.61
N ALA A 63 9.05 -6.00 20.63
CA ALA A 63 9.82 -4.78 20.34
C ALA A 63 8.96 -3.61 19.82
N TRP A 64 7.82 -3.87 19.19
CA TRP A 64 6.93 -2.83 18.65
C TRP A 64 5.89 -2.39 19.68
N GLN A 65 5.36 -3.31 20.49
CA GLN A 65 4.42 -2.98 21.57
C GLN A 65 5.11 -2.09 22.61
N ALA A 66 6.32 -2.45 23.04
CA ALA A 66 7.09 -1.63 23.98
C ALA A 66 7.35 -0.19 23.47
N ALA A 67 7.52 -0.01 22.15
CA ALA A 67 7.75 1.31 21.54
C ALA A 67 6.46 2.14 21.36
N VAL A 68 5.29 1.49 21.27
CA VAL A 68 3.98 2.15 21.21
C VAL A 68 3.50 2.52 22.61
N ASP A 69 3.83 1.70 23.61
CA ASP A 69 3.47 1.93 25.02
C ASP A 69 4.34 3.02 25.69
N ASP A 70 5.59 3.23 25.24
CA ASP A 70 6.46 4.35 25.65
C ASP A 70 6.99 5.16 24.43
N PRO A 71 6.19 6.10 23.88
CA PRO A 71 6.60 6.94 22.76
C PRO A 71 7.72 7.94 23.12
N GLY A 72 8.15 8.00 24.39
CA GLY A 72 9.20 8.91 24.86
C GLY A 72 10.63 8.43 24.59
N GLN A 73 10.83 7.12 24.34
CA GLN A 73 12.15 6.53 24.13
C GLN A 73 12.42 6.00 22.72
N ALA A 74 11.40 5.92 21.86
CA ALA A 74 11.60 5.71 20.43
C ALA A 74 12.28 6.96 19.86
N GLY A 75 13.62 6.96 19.83
CA GLY A 75 14.44 8.08 19.42
C GLY A 75 14.04 8.65 18.07
N ARG A 76 13.14 9.64 18.10
CA ARG A 76 12.88 10.52 16.98
C ARG A 76 14.00 11.55 16.97
N GLY A 77 15.17 11.12 16.48
CA GLY A 77 16.16 12.10 16.02
C GLY A 77 15.46 13.02 15.01
N PRO A 78 15.65 14.34 15.09
CA PRO A 78 15.07 15.24 14.09
C PRO A 78 15.52 14.76 12.71
N ALA A 79 14.57 14.55 11.80
CA ALA A 79 14.89 14.33 10.40
C ALA A 79 15.84 15.45 9.98
N SER A 80 17.09 15.10 9.66
CA SER A 80 18.09 16.07 9.27
C SER A 80 17.65 16.66 7.93
N GLY A 81 17.07 17.86 7.96
CA GLY A 81 16.65 18.61 6.77
C GLY A 81 15.18 18.41 6.39
N GLY A 82 14.31 19.15 7.05
CA GLY A 82 12.90 19.32 6.67
C GLY A 82 12.11 19.85 7.84
N ASP A 83 11.34 20.93 7.65
CA ASP A 83 10.48 21.50 8.68
C ASP A 83 9.75 20.39 9.44
N ALA A 84 9.84 20.41 10.77
CA ALA A 84 9.20 19.43 11.62
C ALA A 84 7.67 19.56 11.46
N VAL A 85 7.09 18.77 10.56
CA VAL A 85 5.63 18.72 10.40
C VAL A 85 5.05 18.01 11.62
N ALA A 86 4.48 18.80 12.53
CA ALA A 86 3.71 18.29 13.66
C ALA A 86 2.32 17.87 13.17
N PHE A 87 2.05 16.57 13.16
CA PHE A 87 0.72 16.05 12.86
C PHE A 87 -0.10 16.03 14.14
N ARG A 88 -1.16 16.85 14.20
CA ARG A 88 -2.18 16.77 15.26
C ARG A 88 -3.35 15.93 14.75
N ARG A 89 -3.67 14.86 15.47
CA ARG A 89 -4.92 14.12 15.25
C ARG A 89 -6.09 15.00 15.70
N LEU A 90 -6.91 15.45 14.74
CA LEU A 90 -8.15 16.15 15.02
C LEU A 90 -9.28 15.11 15.11
N GLU A 91 -9.76 14.85 16.31
CA GLU A 91 -10.98 14.07 16.53
C GLU A 91 -12.14 15.05 16.68
N VAL A 92 -12.86 15.27 15.57
CA VAL A 92 -14.09 16.08 15.58
C VAL A 92 -15.26 15.13 15.36
N LEU A 93 -16.21 15.13 16.29
CA LEU A 93 -17.49 14.46 16.08
C LEU A 93 -18.27 15.22 15.01
N LEU A 94 -18.41 14.61 13.84
CA LEU A 94 -19.23 15.16 12.77
C LEU A 94 -20.72 15.05 13.14
N PRO A 95 -21.52 16.12 12.95
CA PRO A 95 -22.97 16.02 12.99
C PRO A 95 -23.49 14.98 11.99
N ALA A 96 -24.59 14.32 12.30
CA ALA A 96 -25.14 13.24 11.47
C ALA A 96 -25.33 13.67 10.00
N ALA A 97 -25.84 14.89 9.77
CA ALA A 97 -26.04 15.43 8.42
C ALA A 97 -24.74 15.56 7.59
N ASP A 98 -23.60 15.83 8.23
CA ASP A 98 -22.31 15.96 7.54
C ASP A 98 -21.67 14.60 7.28
N ARG A 99 -21.89 13.63 8.18
CA ARG A 99 -21.52 12.23 7.97
C ARG A 99 -22.30 11.61 6.82
N ASP A 100 -23.61 11.85 6.76
CA ASP A 100 -24.49 11.21 5.78
C ASP A 100 -24.14 11.69 4.34
N ARG A 101 -23.80 12.97 4.17
CA ARG A 101 -23.26 13.54 2.92
C ARG A 101 -21.95 12.90 2.46
N LEU A 102 -21.11 12.45 3.40
CA LEU A 102 -19.85 11.75 3.11
C LEU A 102 -20.10 10.33 2.63
N THR A 103 -21.15 9.68 3.11
CA THR A 103 -21.53 8.31 2.73
C THR A 103 -22.41 8.23 1.47
N GLU A 104 -23.11 9.30 1.09
CA GLU A 104 -23.97 9.34 -0.10
C GLU A 104 -23.20 9.38 -1.44
N ARG A 105 -21.86 9.49 -1.42
CA ARG A 105 -21.01 9.47 -2.63
C ARG A 105 -20.10 8.24 -2.75
N ALA A 106 -20.30 7.21 -1.93
CA ALA A 106 -19.63 5.90 -2.06
C ALA A 106 -20.49 4.94 -2.88
#